data_AF-A0A6P0HFD2-F1
#
_entry.id   AF-A0A6P0HFD2-F1
#
_cell.length_a   1.000
_cell.length_b   1.000
_cell.length_c   1.000
_cell.angle_alpha   90.00
_cell.angle_beta   90.00
_cell.angle_gamma   90.00
#
_symmetry.space_group_name_H-M   'P 1'
#
loop_
_entity.id
_entity.type
_entity.pdbx_description
1 polymer ?
#
loop_
_entity_poly.entity_id
_entity_poly.type
_entity_poly.pdbx_seq_one_letter_code
_entity_poly.pdbx_strand_id
1 'polypeptide(L)'
;MNSGSGDDEAPARPGTPRRPAGDLPGHVRRPEHVRRADPAAVAAANQTGRQQRGGPSPSEIAEARRQQRRRRRRVWLVGTAVVLLAAVVIGITLTRGPLARQLPGGPDPQETNPFGGRDLYVASGTQASAAADAARSAGEARDAEVLDRLADVPTATWLTPEALPRGQVGAFVRDIAEAALEADDTALLVVYGITDRDCSGDLSAGGLPPADYAAWVGEIASAAGIGDGHAAVVLEPDGLASTFDCGNTDQRVGQLAGAIGSLVDADVPTYVDAGHSNWRSVDEMADLLRRVDVSRVRGFSTNVAAYQSDADERTYAEALSSALGGAHYVIDSGRNGAPSPASGDWCNPSARLLGQDPAVVGDGSHQDARLWIKPPGESDGTCNGGPDAGTFWVERALEMAFASGW
;
A
#
# COMPACT_ATOMS: atom_id res chain seq x y z
N MET A 1 -42.11 37.38 45.53
CA MET A 1 -40.85 38.14 45.43
C MET A 1 -39.77 37.07 45.24
N ASN A 2 -39.09 36.84 44.13
CA ASN A 2 -38.81 37.57 42.88
C ASN A 2 -38.38 36.47 41.85
N SER A 3 -39.06 36.21 40.72
CA SER A 3 -38.98 36.83 39.37
C SER A 3 -37.67 36.59 38.59
N GLY A 4 -37.76 36.15 37.33
CA GLY A 4 -36.71 36.14 36.30
C GLY A 4 -36.73 34.87 35.43
N SER A 5 -37.59 34.70 34.41
CA SER A 5 -37.66 35.38 33.09
C SER A 5 -36.55 34.97 32.13
N GLY A 6 -36.92 34.24 31.07
CA GLY A 6 -36.10 33.97 29.89
C GLY A 6 -36.21 35.04 28.80
N ASP A 7 -35.61 34.70 27.66
CA ASP A 7 -35.66 35.29 26.32
C ASP A 7 -34.82 36.56 26.09
N ASP A 8 -33.76 36.48 25.26
CA ASP A 8 -33.85 36.67 23.80
C ASP A 8 -32.46 36.89 23.16
N GLU A 9 -32.25 36.15 22.08
CA GLU A 9 -31.09 36.15 21.19
C GLU A 9 -31.33 37.13 20.03
N ALA A 10 -30.36 37.99 19.72
CA ALA A 10 -30.39 38.86 18.54
C ALA A 10 -29.05 38.82 17.78
N PRO A 11 -29.04 38.56 16.45
CA PRO A 11 -27.81 38.37 15.69
C PRO A 11 -27.20 39.66 15.15
N ALA A 12 -25.88 39.66 15.05
CA ALA A 12 -25.04 40.73 14.52
C ALA A 12 -25.17 40.87 12.98
N ARG A 13 -25.21 42.12 12.50
CA ARG A 13 -25.13 42.47 11.06
C ARG A 13 -23.68 42.64 10.60
N PRO A 14 -23.25 42.08 9.46
CA PRO A 14 -21.94 42.38 8.88
C PRO A 14 -22.00 43.60 7.95
N GLY A 15 -21.18 44.60 8.22
CA GLY A 15 -20.95 45.77 7.37
C GLY A 15 -19.79 45.54 6.39
N THR A 16 -20.09 45.58 5.10
CA THR A 16 -19.15 45.62 3.96
C THR A 16 -18.26 46.87 3.92
N PRO A 17 -16.97 46.75 3.56
CA PRO A 17 -16.21 47.85 2.98
C PRO A 17 -16.10 47.74 1.44
N ARG A 18 -16.40 48.89 0.81
CA ARG A 18 -16.35 49.18 -0.63
C ARG A 18 -14.93 49.15 -1.20
N ARG A 19 -14.78 48.60 -2.41
CA ARG A 19 -13.68 48.89 -3.36
C ARG A 19 -13.91 50.24 -4.05
N PRO A 20 -12.85 50.99 -4.40
CA PRO A 20 -12.90 51.97 -5.48
C PRO A 20 -12.26 51.44 -6.78
N ALA A 21 -12.81 51.94 -7.90
CA ALA A 21 -12.34 51.89 -9.29
C ALA A 21 -10.84 52.22 -9.42
N GLY A 22 -10.06 51.72 -10.39
CA GLY A 22 -10.31 51.53 -11.81
C GLY A 22 -9.60 52.64 -12.58
N ASP A 23 -8.48 52.35 -13.26
CA ASP A 23 -8.01 53.13 -14.43
C ASP A 23 -6.96 52.39 -15.28
N LEU A 24 -6.92 52.79 -16.56
CA LEU A 24 -6.54 52.10 -17.81
C LEU A 24 -5.02 51.87 -18.11
N PRO A 25 -4.68 51.06 -19.13
CA PRO A 25 -3.30 50.71 -19.48
C PRO A 25 -2.71 51.60 -20.58
N GLY A 26 -1.40 51.91 -20.50
CA GLY A 26 -0.70 52.66 -21.54
C GLY A 26 0.81 52.39 -21.61
N HIS A 27 1.25 52.12 -22.84
CA HIS A 27 2.61 52.28 -23.41
C HIS A 27 3.49 51.03 -23.64
N VAL A 28 3.41 50.56 -24.90
CA VAL A 28 4.42 49.77 -25.60
C VAL A 28 5.56 50.70 -26.06
N ARG A 29 6.81 50.41 -25.69
CA ARG A 29 8.01 51.06 -26.24
C ARG A 29 8.65 50.19 -27.34
N ARG A 30 8.83 50.75 -28.53
CA ARG A 30 9.71 50.25 -29.60
C ARG A 30 11.15 50.75 -29.38
N PRO A 31 12.19 49.97 -29.69
CA PRO A 31 13.54 50.49 -29.83
C PRO A 31 13.90 50.70 -31.31
N GLU A 32 14.13 51.95 -31.69
CA GLU A 32 14.92 52.31 -32.87
C GLU A 32 16.23 52.95 -32.39
N HIS A 33 17.37 52.45 -32.87
CA HIS A 33 18.54 53.25 -33.26
C HIS A 33 19.66 52.32 -33.76
N VAL A 34 19.78 52.23 -35.09
CA VAL A 34 20.99 51.71 -35.78
C VAL A 34 21.87 52.92 -36.11
N ARG A 35 23.05 53.01 -35.49
CA ARG A 35 24.09 53.99 -35.87
C ARG A 35 24.82 53.51 -37.13
N ARG A 36 24.85 54.35 -38.17
CA ARG A 36 25.73 54.19 -39.34
C ARG A 36 27.18 54.49 -38.95
N ALA A 37 28.10 53.66 -39.41
CA ALA A 37 29.54 53.86 -39.26
C ALA A 37 30.09 54.87 -40.28
N ASP A 38 31.19 55.51 -39.88
CA ASP A 38 31.88 56.66 -40.48
C ASP A 38 32.61 56.30 -41.81
N PRO A 39 32.43 57.06 -42.92
CA PRO A 39 33.07 56.82 -44.21
C PRO A 39 34.60 56.89 -44.21
N ALA A 40 35.25 57.42 -43.17
CA ALA A 40 36.71 57.54 -43.10
C ALA A 40 37.44 56.20 -42.81
N ALA A 41 36.74 55.18 -42.33
CA ALA A 41 37.33 53.85 -42.06
C ALA A 41 37.47 52.97 -43.32
N VAL A 42 36.90 53.37 -44.46
CA VAL A 42 36.84 52.57 -45.69
C VAL A 42 38.00 52.86 -46.65
N ALA A 43 38.78 53.92 -46.44
CA ALA A 43 39.85 54.33 -47.35
C ALA A 43 41.26 53.84 -46.97
N ALA A 44 41.48 53.30 -45.77
CA ALA A 44 42.81 52.88 -45.30
C ALA A 44 43.16 51.40 -45.54
N ALA A 45 42.24 50.59 -46.08
CA ALA A 45 42.46 49.15 -46.28
C ALA A 45 42.86 48.76 -47.72
N ASN A 46 42.94 49.71 -48.66
CA ASN A 46 43.12 49.43 -50.10
C ASN A 46 44.55 49.56 -50.64
N GLN A 47 45.56 49.50 -49.76
CA GLN A 47 46.96 49.45 -50.18
C GLN A 47 47.75 48.44 -49.34
N THR A 48 47.54 47.15 -49.56
CA THR A 48 48.58 46.12 -49.33
C THR A 48 48.20 44.82 -50.04
N GLY A 49 49.03 44.40 -50.99
CA GLY A 49 49.19 42.98 -51.32
C GLY A 49 48.21 42.37 -52.31
N ARG A 50 48.36 42.70 -53.60
CA ARG A 50 47.97 41.83 -54.72
C ARG A 50 48.87 40.58 -54.72
N GLN A 51 48.60 39.61 -53.84
CA GLN A 51 49.11 38.24 -53.95
C GLN A 51 48.03 37.36 -54.57
N GLN A 52 48.35 36.78 -55.72
CA GLN A 52 47.56 35.74 -56.36
C GLN A 52 47.39 34.57 -55.38
N ARG A 53 46.19 34.40 -54.82
CA ARG A 53 45.80 33.12 -54.21
C ARG A 53 45.30 32.22 -55.33
N GLY A 54 46.09 31.20 -55.68
CA GLY A 54 45.64 30.11 -56.54
C GLY A 54 44.37 29.49 -55.97
N GLY A 55 43.42 29.15 -56.84
CA GLY A 55 42.21 28.44 -56.44
C GLY A 55 42.53 27.09 -55.78
N PRO A 56 41.60 26.53 -54.99
CA PRO A 56 41.83 25.28 -54.29
C PRO A 56 42.22 24.17 -55.28
N SER A 57 43.25 23.42 -54.92
CA SER A 57 43.73 22.27 -55.69
C SER A 57 42.64 21.19 -55.82
N PRO A 58 42.68 20.36 -56.87
CA PRO A 58 41.73 19.26 -57.05
C PRO A 58 41.63 18.32 -55.83
N SER A 59 42.74 18.14 -55.09
CA SER A 59 42.78 17.37 -53.84
C SER A 59 42.02 18.03 -52.70
N GLU A 60 42.12 19.36 -52.53
CA GLU A 60 41.37 20.10 -51.50
C GLU A 60 39.86 20.07 -51.77
N ILE A 61 39.46 20.18 -53.04
CA ILE A 61 38.05 20.05 -53.44
C ILE A 61 37.54 18.62 -53.18
N ALA A 62 38.36 17.60 -53.44
CA ALA A 62 38.01 16.21 -53.19
C ALA A 62 37.87 15.89 -51.70
N GLU A 63 38.76 16.43 -50.85
CA GLU A 63 38.67 16.28 -49.39
C GLU A 63 37.46 17.01 -48.80
N ALA A 64 37.18 18.25 -49.25
CA ALA A 64 35.99 18.98 -48.83
C ALA A 64 34.69 18.21 -49.17
N ARG A 65 34.62 17.62 -50.38
CA ARG A 65 33.49 16.75 -50.78
C ARG A 65 33.39 15.48 -49.94
N ARG A 66 34.51 14.85 -49.55
CA ARG A 66 34.51 13.67 -48.66
C ARG A 66 34.05 14.04 -47.24
N GLN A 67 34.51 15.16 -46.69
CA GLN A 67 34.08 15.65 -45.38
C GLN A 67 32.60 16.03 -45.35
N GLN A 68 32.09 16.67 -46.41
CA GLN A 68 30.67 17.01 -46.54
C GLN A 68 29.79 15.75 -46.64
N ARG A 69 30.23 14.71 -47.37
CA ARG A 69 29.55 13.40 -47.41
C ARG A 69 29.54 12.70 -46.04
N ARG A 70 30.65 12.74 -45.29
CA ARG A 70 30.73 12.18 -43.93
C ARG A 70 29.81 12.92 -42.95
N ARG A 71 29.76 14.26 -43.00
CA ARG A 71 28.83 15.05 -42.18
C ARG A 71 27.37 14.75 -42.51
N ARG A 72 27.00 14.68 -43.80
CA ARG A 72 25.64 14.32 -44.22
C ARG A 72 25.24 12.92 -43.75
N ARG A 73 26.14 11.94 -43.85
CA ARG A 73 25.88 10.57 -43.34
C ARG A 73 25.70 10.54 -41.81
N ARG A 74 26.50 11.28 -41.05
CA ARG A 74 26.34 11.38 -39.60
C ARG A 74 25.02 12.06 -39.20
N VAL A 75 24.65 13.14 -39.88
CA VAL A 75 23.37 13.84 -39.63
C VAL A 75 22.18 12.92 -39.91
N TRP A 76 22.23 12.15 -41.01
CA TRP A 76 21.19 11.17 -41.32
C TRP A 76 21.12 10.05 -40.27
N LEU A 77 22.25 9.45 -39.89
CA LEU A 77 22.29 8.38 -38.88
C LEU A 77 21.75 8.85 -37.52
N VAL A 78 22.13 10.04 -37.06
CA VAL A 78 21.62 10.61 -35.81
C VAL A 78 20.13 10.94 -35.92
N GLY A 79 19.69 11.52 -37.03
CA GLY A 79 18.27 11.80 -37.27
C GLY A 79 17.41 10.53 -37.25
N THR A 80 17.85 9.46 -37.91
CA THR A 80 17.13 8.17 -37.91
C THR A 80 17.10 7.53 -36.52
N ALA A 81 18.20 7.59 -35.76
CA ALA A 81 18.24 7.07 -34.39
C ALA A 81 17.27 7.84 -33.46
N VAL A 82 17.21 9.16 -33.56
CA VAL A 82 16.28 9.99 -32.76
C VAL A 82 14.82 9.70 -33.11
N VAL A 83 14.49 9.52 -34.40
CA VAL A 83 13.13 9.17 -34.83
C VAL A 83 12.73 7.77 -34.34
N LEU A 84 13.64 6.79 -34.41
CA LEU A 84 13.38 5.45 -33.89
C LEU A 84 13.22 5.45 -32.36
N LEU A 85 14.05 6.21 -31.63
CA LEU A 85 13.91 6.35 -30.19
C LEU A 85 12.59 7.03 -29.80
N ALA A 86 12.19 8.08 -30.53
CA ALA A 86 10.91 8.74 -30.33
C ALA A 86 9.73 7.80 -30.64
N ALA A 87 9.82 6.98 -31.67
CA ALA A 87 8.79 5.99 -32.00
C ALA A 87 8.69 4.88 -30.94
N VAL A 88 9.81 4.43 -30.36
CA VAL A 88 9.83 3.47 -29.24
C VAL A 88 9.27 4.10 -27.97
N VAL A 89 9.65 5.34 -27.64
CA VAL A 89 9.10 6.07 -26.48
C VAL A 89 7.60 6.29 -26.65
N ILE A 90 7.14 6.70 -27.84
CA ILE A 90 5.70 6.86 -28.15
C ILE A 90 4.98 5.50 -28.11
N GLY A 91 5.60 4.42 -28.57
CA GLY A 91 5.06 3.07 -28.47
C GLY A 91 4.89 2.62 -27.01
N ILE A 92 5.92 2.83 -26.19
CA ILE A 92 5.91 2.48 -24.76
C ILE A 92 4.93 3.37 -23.97
N THR A 93 4.82 4.66 -24.31
CA THR A 93 3.87 5.57 -23.66
C THR A 93 2.44 5.39 -24.14
N LEU A 94 2.19 4.82 -25.32
CA LEU A 94 0.86 4.43 -25.77
C LEU A 94 0.41 3.10 -25.15
N THR A 95 1.33 2.18 -24.83
CA THR A 95 1.02 0.96 -24.07
C THR A 95 0.89 1.20 -22.55
N ARG A 96 1.44 2.30 -22.02
CA ARG A 96 1.39 2.68 -20.60
C ARG A 96 0.71 4.03 -20.34
N GLY A 97 -0.04 4.54 -21.33
CA GLY A 97 -0.67 5.86 -21.31
C GLY A 97 -2.14 5.82 -20.90
N PRO A 98 -2.76 6.99 -20.65
CA PRO A 98 -4.08 7.13 -20.03
C PRO A 98 -5.27 6.62 -20.87
N LEU A 99 -5.01 6.04 -22.05
CA LEU A 99 -6.00 5.32 -22.85
C LEU A 99 -6.21 3.86 -22.41
N ALA A 100 -5.31 3.29 -21.59
CA ALA A 100 -5.56 2.01 -20.93
C ALA A 100 -6.58 2.12 -19.77
N ARG A 101 -6.89 3.34 -19.32
CA ARG A 101 -7.79 3.63 -18.19
C ARG A 101 -9.29 3.58 -18.53
N GLN A 102 -9.69 3.02 -19.67
CA GLN A 102 -11.10 2.96 -20.10
C GLN A 102 -11.51 1.62 -20.74
N LEU A 103 -10.88 0.50 -20.37
CA LEU A 103 -11.53 -0.80 -20.55
C LEU A 103 -12.31 -1.14 -19.27
N PRO A 104 -13.63 -1.35 -19.35
CA PRO A 104 -14.36 -1.95 -18.25
C PRO A 104 -13.93 -3.41 -18.14
N GLY A 105 -13.37 -3.77 -16.97
CA GLY A 105 -12.91 -5.13 -16.65
C GLY A 105 -11.40 -5.21 -16.51
N GLY A 106 -10.88 -4.85 -15.32
CA GLY A 106 -9.65 -5.50 -14.84
C GLY A 106 -9.88 -7.02 -14.73
N PRO A 107 -8.83 -7.82 -14.52
CA PRO A 107 -9.01 -9.23 -14.22
C PRO A 107 -10.02 -9.39 -13.08
N ASP A 108 -10.94 -10.33 -13.23
CA ASP A 108 -11.93 -10.59 -12.18
C ASP A 108 -11.16 -11.00 -10.92
N PRO A 109 -11.31 -10.27 -9.78
CA PRO A 109 -10.59 -10.61 -8.56
C PRO A 109 -10.90 -12.02 -8.06
N GLN A 110 -11.99 -12.64 -8.53
CA GLN A 110 -12.37 -14.00 -8.19
C GLN A 110 -11.66 -15.07 -9.04
N GLU A 111 -10.98 -14.73 -10.13
CA GLU A 111 -10.36 -15.73 -11.03
C GLU A 111 -9.03 -16.30 -10.52
N THR A 112 -8.21 -15.49 -9.84
CA THR A 112 -6.84 -15.88 -9.46
C THR A 112 -6.66 -15.83 -7.95
N ASN A 113 -6.33 -16.98 -7.33
CA ASN A 113 -5.88 -17.02 -5.94
C ASN A 113 -4.46 -16.43 -5.87
N PRO A 114 -4.23 -15.33 -5.12
CA PRO A 114 -2.91 -14.69 -5.05
C PRO A 114 -1.83 -15.62 -4.48
N PHE A 115 -2.21 -16.59 -3.64
CA PHE A 115 -1.31 -17.58 -3.04
C PHE A 115 -1.15 -18.83 -3.91
N GLY A 116 -1.91 -18.97 -4.99
CA GLY A 116 -1.90 -20.16 -5.83
C GLY A 116 -0.57 -20.36 -6.55
N GLY A 117 0.09 -21.49 -6.32
CA GLY A 117 1.31 -21.88 -7.04
C GLY A 117 2.58 -21.16 -6.61
N ARG A 118 2.55 -20.47 -5.46
CA ARG A 118 3.69 -19.78 -4.84
C ARG A 118 3.76 -20.10 -3.35
N ASP A 119 4.95 -19.94 -2.77
CA ASP A 119 5.09 -19.95 -1.31
C ASP A 119 4.73 -18.57 -0.73
N LEU A 120 4.55 -18.52 0.59
CA LEU A 120 4.32 -17.27 1.31
C LEU A 120 5.67 -16.67 1.70
N TYR A 121 5.82 -15.37 1.47
CA TYR A 121 7.06 -14.67 1.75
C TYR A 121 7.29 -14.58 3.27
N VAL A 122 8.46 -15.01 3.71
CA VAL A 122 8.92 -14.88 5.10
C VAL A 122 9.66 -13.54 5.23
N ALA A 123 9.07 -12.59 5.95
CA ALA A 123 9.71 -11.30 6.17
C ALA A 123 11.02 -11.45 6.96
N SER A 124 12.07 -10.76 6.54
CA SER A 124 13.32 -10.69 7.29
C SER A 124 13.24 -9.68 8.44
N GLY A 125 14.00 -9.90 9.52
CA GLY A 125 14.12 -8.92 10.61
C GLY A 125 12.88 -8.80 11.50
N THR A 126 12.06 -9.86 11.57
CA THR A 126 10.90 -9.93 12.48
C THR A 126 11.33 -9.89 13.95
N GLN A 127 10.39 -9.55 14.83
CA GLN A 127 10.64 -9.60 16.28
C GLN A 127 11.00 -11.02 16.77
N ALA A 128 10.44 -12.07 16.14
CA ALA A 128 10.80 -13.46 16.43
C ALA A 128 12.26 -13.76 16.07
N SER A 129 12.73 -13.31 14.90
CA SER A 129 14.14 -13.47 14.49
C SER A 129 15.10 -12.73 15.44
N ALA A 130 14.75 -11.51 15.86
CA ALA A 130 15.52 -10.76 16.85
C ALA A 130 15.55 -11.44 18.23
N ALA A 131 14.44 -12.05 18.65
CA ALA A 131 14.37 -12.83 19.87
C ALA A 131 15.23 -14.10 19.79
N ALA A 132 15.25 -14.78 18.65
CA ALA A 132 16.11 -15.94 18.42
C ALA A 132 17.60 -15.57 18.52
N ASP A 133 18.01 -14.46 17.91
CA ASP A 133 19.37 -13.92 18.02
C ASP A 133 19.77 -13.59 19.47
N ALA A 134 18.84 -13.01 20.22
CA ALA A 134 19.04 -12.69 21.63
C ALA A 134 19.20 -13.97 22.49
N ALA A 135 18.31 -14.95 22.33
CA ALA A 135 18.39 -16.24 23.02
C ALA A 135 19.70 -16.98 22.70
N ARG A 136 20.12 -16.96 21.43
CA ARG A 136 21.39 -17.55 20.99
C ARG A 136 22.59 -16.88 21.65
N SER A 137 22.56 -15.55 21.75
CA SER A 137 23.60 -14.76 22.41
C SER A 137 23.65 -15.00 23.93
N ALA A 138 22.51 -15.32 24.54
CA ALA A 138 22.39 -15.70 25.95
C ALA A 138 22.81 -17.16 26.24
N GLY A 139 23.03 -17.99 25.21
CA GLY A 139 23.34 -19.41 25.36
C GLY A 139 22.11 -20.30 25.58
N GLU A 140 20.92 -19.79 25.30
CA GLU A 140 19.63 -20.48 25.45
C GLU A 140 19.30 -21.25 24.16
N ALA A 141 20.09 -22.29 23.87
CA ALA A 141 20.06 -22.96 22.57
C ALA A 141 18.69 -23.53 22.17
N ARG A 142 17.94 -24.08 23.14
CA ARG A 142 16.59 -24.63 22.90
C ARG A 142 15.59 -23.54 22.53
N ASP A 143 15.64 -22.41 23.23
CA ASP A 143 14.71 -21.32 23.00
C ASP A 143 15.04 -20.63 21.67
N ALA A 144 16.32 -20.47 21.35
CA ALA A 144 16.77 -19.99 20.05
C ALA A 144 16.27 -20.88 18.89
N GLU A 145 16.35 -22.20 19.01
CA GLU A 145 15.86 -23.14 17.99
C GLU A 145 14.34 -23.00 17.74
N VAL A 146 13.55 -22.86 18.81
CA VAL A 146 12.10 -22.68 18.69
C VAL A 146 11.73 -21.30 18.14
N LEU A 147 12.45 -20.25 18.54
CA LEU A 147 12.24 -18.90 18.03
C LEU A 147 12.69 -18.76 16.57
N ASP A 148 13.76 -19.44 16.16
CA ASP A 148 14.17 -19.54 14.75
C ASP A 148 13.05 -20.22 13.93
N ARG A 149 12.53 -21.36 14.41
CA ARG A 149 11.40 -22.02 13.75
C ARG A 149 10.17 -21.10 13.64
N LEU A 150 9.89 -20.31 14.67
CA LEU A 150 8.78 -19.36 14.66
C LEU A 150 9.02 -18.21 13.66
N ALA A 151 10.26 -17.74 13.56
CA ALA A 151 10.65 -16.72 12.59
C ALA A 151 10.60 -17.23 11.13
N ASP A 152 10.79 -18.54 10.92
CA ASP A 152 10.73 -19.19 9.60
C ASP A 152 9.30 -19.46 9.11
N VAL A 153 8.28 -19.38 9.98
CA VAL A 153 6.88 -19.48 9.54
C VAL A 153 6.41 -18.13 8.99
N PRO A 154 5.89 -18.07 7.75
CA PRO A 154 5.46 -16.81 7.15
C PRO A 154 4.27 -16.21 7.90
N THR A 155 4.41 -14.94 8.31
CA THR A 155 3.36 -14.16 8.98
C THR A 155 3.11 -12.84 8.25
N ALA A 156 1.97 -12.20 8.51
CA ALA A 156 1.69 -10.90 7.91
C ALA A 156 2.60 -9.80 8.47
N THR A 157 2.98 -8.83 7.62
CA THR A 157 3.61 -7.60 8.07
C THR A 157 2.54 -6.55 8.38
N TRP A 158 2.45 -6.14 9.64
CA TRP A 158 1.47 -5.16 10.11
C TRP A 158 1.94 -3.73 9.88
N LEU A 159 1.13 -2.97 9.14
CA LEU A 159 1.34 -1.57 8.84
C LEU A 159 0.45 -0.75 9.75
N THR A 160 1.06 0.06 10.61
CA THR A 160 0.35 1.02 11.44
C THR A 160 0.89 2.43 11.18
N PRO A 161 0.05 3.46 11.21
CA PRO A 161 0.49 4.83 10.97
C PRO A 161 1.42 5.36 12.08
N GLU A 162 1.36 4.78 13.28
CA GLU A 162 2.23 5.15 14.39
C GLU A 162 3.67 4.67 14.17
N ALA A 163 3.86 3.47 13.63
CA ALA A 163 5.19 2.92 13.31
C ALA A 163 5.69 3.41 11.95
N LEU A 164 4.78 3.50 10.96
CA LEU A 164 5.07 3.82 9.57
C LEU A 164 4.14 4.96 9.11
N PRO A 165 4.43 6.21 9.46
CA PRO A 165 3.60 7.34 9.08
C PRO A 165 3.67 7.60 7.57
N ARG A 166 2.78 8.49 7.11
CA ARG A 166 2.78 9.00 5.73
C ARG A 166 4.17 9.53 5.32
N GLY A 167 4.54 9.27 4.07
CA GLY A 167 5.86 9.57 3.51
C GLY A 167 6.92 8.51 3.84
N GLN A 168 6.64 7.55 4.73
CA GLN A 168 7.55 6.45 5.07
C GLN A 168 6.97 5.09 4.68
N VAL A 169 5.66 4.86 4.90
CA VAL A 169 5.02 3.57 4.65
C VAL A 169 5.19 3.06 3.23
N GLY A 170 5.09 3.95 2.22
CA GLY A 170 5.21 3.54 0.82
C GLY A 170 6.61 3.03 0.45
N ALA A 171 7.67 3.55 1.07
CA ALA A 171 9.02 3.03 0.83
C ALA A 171 9.19 1.64 1.46
N PHE A 172 8.73 1.47 2.70
CA PHE A 172 8.78 0.20 3.40
C PHE A 172 7.99 -0.91 2.69
N VAL A 173 6.76 -0.60 2.25
CA VAL A 173 5.92 -1.55 1.51
C VAL A 173 6.54 -1.93 0.16
N ARG A 174 7.17 -0.97 -0.54
CA ARG A 174 7.85 -1.25 -1.80
C ARG A 174 9.00 -2.24 -1.59
N ASP A 175 9.81 -2.04 -0.55
CA ASP A 175 10.95 -2.93 -0.27
C ASP A 175 10.48 -4.37 -0.01
N ILE A 176 9.35 -4.56 0.69
CA ILE A 176 8.74 -5.88 0.89
C ILE A 176 8.20 -6.46 -0.42
N ALA A 177 7.47 -5.66 -1.20
CA ALA A 177 6.87 -6.12 -2.45
C ALA A 177 7.94 -6.52 -3.49
N GLU A 178 9.05 -5.77 -3.57
CA GLU A 178 10.19 -6.10 -4.43
C GLU A 178 10.91 -7.37 -3.96
N ALA A 179 11.10 -7.55 -2.64
CA ALA A 179 11.73 -8.74 -2.10
C ALA A 179 10.87 -10.01 -2.31
N ALA A 180 9.55 -9.91 -2.13
CA ALA A 180 8.63 -11.01 -2.41
C ALA A 180 8.60 -11.37 -3.90
N LEU A 181 8.59 -10.36 -4.77
CA LEU A 181 8.71 -10.56 -6.22
C LEU A 181 10.04 -11.24 -6.61
N GLU A 182 11.16 -10.85 -5.99
CA GLU A 182 12.46 -11.49 -6.24
C GLU A 182 12.49 -12.94 -5.77
N ALA A 183 11.79 -13.27 -4.67
CA ALA A 183 11.66 -14.61 -4.15
C ALA A 183 10.67 -15.50 -4.93
N ASP A 184 9.84 -14.93 -5.80
CA ASP A 184 8.65 -15.57 -6.42
C ASP A 184 7.60 -16.01 -5.38
N ASP A 185 7.58 -15.32 -4.24
CA ASP A 185 6.69 -15.59 -3.10
C ASP A 185 5.60 -14.52 -3.00
N THR A 186 4.57 -14.77 -2.19
CA THR A 186 3.52 -13.78 -1.89
C THR A 186 3.68 -13.20 -0.50
N ALA A 187 3.96 -11.90 -0.41
CA ALA A 187 3.92 -11.15 0.84
C ALA A 187 2.48 -10.89 1.30
N LEU A 188 2.28 -11.01 2.61
CA LEU A 188 1.02 -10.68 3.27
C LEU A 188 1.19 -9.41 4.08
N LEU A 189 0.42 -8.38 3.76
CA LEU A 189 0.43 -7.08 4.43
C LEU A 189 -0.89 -6.88 5.18
N VAL A 190 -0.83 -6.36 6.40
CA VAL A 190 -2.02 -5.93 7.14
C VAL A 190 -2.04 -4.41 7.17
N VAL A 191 -3.07 -3.81 6.61
CA VAL A 191 -3.32 -2.36 6.69
C VAL A 191 -4.17 -2.11 7.92
N TYR A 192 -3.63 -1.43 8.93
CA TYR A 192 -4.29 -1.26 10.23
C TYR A 192 -4.14 0.18 10.75
N GLY A 193 -4.90 1.11 10.17
CA GLY A 193 -4.76 2.54 10.41
C GLY A 193 -6.05 3.35 10.33
N ILE A 194 -7.23 2.71 10.29
CA ILE A 194 -8.53 3.38 10.20
C ILE A 194 -8.74 4.43 11.31
N THR A 195 -9.55 5.45 11.06
CA THR A 195 -9.90 6.44 12.08
C THR A 195 -10.61 5.78 13.26
N ASP A 196 -10.28 6.23 14.47
CA ASP A 196 -10.82 5.69 15.72
C ASP A 196 -10.61 4.16 15.80
N ARG A 197 -9.38 3.71 15.46
CA ARG A 197 -8.97 2.30 15.53
C ARG A 197 -9.11 1.80 16.97
N ASP A 198 -9.59 0.56 17.10
CA ASP A 198 -9.77 -0.14 18.39
C ASP A 198 -10.61 0.64 19.44
N CYS A 199 -11.66 1.34 19.00
CA CYS A 199 -12.59 2.06 19.88
C CYS A 199 -13.45 1.17 20.82
N SER A 200 -13.32 -0.15 20.71
CA SER A 200 -14.01 -1.11 21.59
C SER A 200 -13.07 -1.84 22.56
N GLY A 201 -11.78 -1.97 22.23
CA GLY A 201 -10.78 -2.70 23.01
C GLY A 201 -9.75 -1.81 23.72
N ASP A 202 -9.51 -0.59 23.22
CA ASP A 202 -8.60 0.44 23.76
C ASP A 202 -7.12 0.02 23.95
N LEU A 203 -6.71 -1.19 23.54
CA LEU A 203 -5.35 -1.72 23.74
C LEU A 203 -4.42 -1.49 22.56
N SER A 204 -4.99 -1.27 21.37
CA SER A 204 -4.31 -0.93 20.12
C SER A 204 -4.90 0.35 19.49
N ALA A 205 -5.47 1.23 20.32
CA ALA A 205 -6.07 2.49 19.90
C ALA A 205 -5.11 3.35 19.08
N GLY A 206 -5.64 4.02 18.05
CA GLY A 206 -4.83 4.86 17.16
C GLY A 206 -5.54 5.18 15.86
N GLY A 207 -4.76 5.25 14.78
CA GLY A 207 -5.25 5.53 13.44
C GLY A 207 -5.06 6.98 13.02
N LEU A 208 -5.55 7.28 11.82
CA LEU A 208 -5.37 8.58 11.17
C LEU A 208 -6.69 9.33 11.04
N PRO A 209 -6.69 10.68 10.99
CA PRO A 209 -7.82 11.44 10.50
C PRO A 209 -8.24 10.96 9.09
N PRO A 210 -9.53 11.03 8.70
CA PRO A 210 -10.00 10.37 7.47
C PRO A 210 -9.26 10.73 6.19
N ALA A 211 -8.86 12.00 6.02
CA ALA A 211 -8.10 12.45 4.86
C ALA A 211 -6.67 11.90 4.85
N ASP A 212 -6.04 11.81 6.02
CA ASP A 212 -4.70 11.25 6.17
C ASP A 212 -4.72 9.74 6.00
N TYR A 213 -5.75 9.06 6.49
CA TYR A 213 -5.98 7.64 6.26
C TYR A 213 -6.04 7.32 4.77
N ALA A 214 -6.86 8.04 4.01
CA ALA A 214 -6.99 7.83 2.56
C ALA A 214 -5.64 8.03 1.83
N ALA A 215 -4.88 9.05 2.21
CA ALA A 215 -3.56 9.30 1.62
C ALA A 215 -2.52 8.23 2.01
N TRP A 216 -2.55 7.76 3.26
CA TRP A 216 -1.67 6.70 3.76
C TRP A 216 -1.95 5.36 3.07
N VAL A 217 -3.22 4.97 2.91
CA VAL A 217 -3.60 3.78 2.13
C VAL A 217 -3.19 3.93 0.66
N GLY A 218 -3.30 5.14 0.08
CA GLY A 218 -2.85 5.39 -1.29
C GLY A 218 -1.35 5.16 -1.51
N GLU A 219 -0.51 5.49 -0.50
CA GLU A 219 0.93 5.18 -0.52
C GLU A 219 1.19 3.67 -0.47
N ILE A 220 0.45 2.96 0.38
CA ILE A 220 0.52 1.48 0.50
C ILE A 220 0.10 0.82 -0.81
N ALA A 221 -1.07 1.18 -1.34
CA ALA A 221 -1.61 0.58 -2.57
C ALA A 221 -0.67 0.78 -3.75
N SER A 222 -0.15 2.00 -3.94
CA SER A 222 0.81 2.29 -5.02
C SER A 222 2.10 1.48 -4.89
N ALA A 223 2.57 1.22 -3.67
CA ALA A 223 3.79 0.47 -3.43
C ALA A 223 3.58 -1.05 -3.56
N ALA A 224 2.49 -1.59 -3.01
CA ALA A 224 2.15 -3.00 -3.09
C ALA A 224 1.89 -3.45 -4.55
N GLY A 225 1.25 -2.59 -5.36
CA GLY A 225 1.01 -2.86 -6.78
C GLY A 225 2.27 -2.96 -7.64
N ILE A 226 3.45 -2.52 -7.15
CA ILE A 226 4.73 -2.74 -7.84
C ILE A 226 5.13 -4.22 -7.82
N GLY A 227 4.66 -4.97 -6.82
CA GLY A 227 4.96 -6.40 -6.67
C GLY A 227 4.28 -7.30 -7.70
N ASP A 228 3.50 -6.78 -8.65
CA ASP A 228 2.91 -7.56 -9.76
C ASP A 228 2.15 -8.82 -9.29
N GLY A 229 1.35 -8.68 -8.23
CA GLY A 229 0.58 -9.77 -7.62
C GLY A 229 1.31 -10.55 -6.51
N HIS A 230 2.57 -10.21 -6.20
CA HIS A 230 3.36 -10.81 -5.11
C HIS A 230 3.13 -10.14 -3.75
N ALA A 231 2.10 -9.29 -3.61
CA ALA A 231 1.69 -8.71 -2.35
C ALA A 231 0.16 -8.74 -2.23
N ALA A 232 -0.35 -9.40 -1.18
CA ALA A 232 -1.75 -9.43 -0.81
C ALA A 232 -2.00 -8.63 0.47
N VAL A 233 -3.16 -7.98 0.56
CA VAL A 233 -3.54 -7.12 1.68
C VAL A 233 -4.70 -7.72 2.47
N VAL A 234 -4.57 -7.76 3.78
CA VAL A 234 -5.67 -7.84 4.74
C VAL A 234 -5.99 -6.42 5.20
N LEU A 235 -7.21 -5.96 4.97
CA LEU A 235 -7.60 -4.57 5.18
C LEU A 235 -8.40 -4.41 6.48
N GLU A 236 -7.83 -3.64 7.39
CA GLU A 236 -8.40 -3.14 8.64
C GLU A 236 -9.08 -4.22 9.50
N PRO A 237 -8.29 -5.10 10.13
CA PRO A 237 -8.75 -5.96 11.22
C PRO A 237 -9.65 -5.18 12.19
N ASP A 238 -10.76 -5.80 12.58
CA ASP A 238 -11.82 -5.25 13.45
C ASP A 238 -12.57 -4.03 12.88
N GLY A 239 -12.18 -3.49 11.72
CA GLY A 239 -12.74 -2.29 11.13
C GLY A 239 -14.24 -2.37 10.94
N LEU A 240 -14.74 -3.40 10.26
CA LEU A 240 -16.19 -3.61 10.12
C LEU A 240 -16.80 -4.23 11.37
N ALA A 241 -16.14 -5.23 11.96
CA ALA A 241 -16.72 -6.00 13.06
C ALA A 241 -17.01 -5.17 14.33
N SER A 242 -16.16 -4.21 14.69
CA SER A 242 -16.37 -3.38 15.89
C SER A 242 -17.24 -2.14 15.66
N THR A 243 -17.69 -1.88 14.42
CA THR A 243 -18.31 -0.58 14.10
C THR A 243 -19.63 -0.29 14.83
N PHE A 244 -20.41 -1.32 15.15
CA PHE A 244 -21.63 -1.15 15.94
C PHE A 244 -21.32 -0.77 17.38
N ASP A 245 -20.25 -1.33 17.95
CA ASP A 245 -19.82 -1.05 19.33
C ASP A 245 -19.30 0.40 19.43
N CYS A 246 -18.68 0.88 18.36
CA CYS A 246 -18.16 2.24 18.25
C CYS A 246 -19.17 3.30 17.80
N GLY A 247 -20.36 2.89 17.33
CA GLY A 247 -21.39 3.81 16.85
C GLY A 247 -21.00 4.64 15.61
N ASN A 248 -20.11 4.12 14.76
CA ASN A 248 -19.52 4.87 13.63
C ASN A 248 -19.59 4.16 12.27
N THR A 249 -20.62 3.33 12.06
CA THR A 249 -20.81 2.50 10.85
C THR A 249 -20.62 3.24 9.53
N ASP A 250 -21.28 4.36 9.33
CA ASP A 250 -21.23 5.07 8.05
C ASP A 250 -19.84 5.66 7.78
N GLN A 251 -19.12 6.10 8.82
CA GLN A 251 -17.75 6.59 8.72
C GLN A 251 -16.83 5.44 8.27
N ARG A 252 -16.87 4.31 8.97
CA ARG A 252 -16.00 3.17 8.67
C ARG A 252 -16.26 2.57 7.30
N VAL A 253 -17.53 2.38 6.94
CA VAL A 253 -17.91 1.94 5.59
C VAL A 253 -17.38 2.90 4.53
N GLY A 254 -17.54 4.21 4.72
CA GLY A 254 -17.04 5.20 3.76
C GLY A 254 -15.51 5.17 3.59
N GLN A 255 -14.78 5.02 4.70
CA GLN A 255 -13.32 4.94 4.68
C GLN A 255 -12.81 3.65 4.02
N LEU A 256 -13.41 2.51 4.36
CA LEU A 256 -13.03 1.21 3.79
C LEU A 256 -13.38 1.12 2.31
N ALA A 257 -14.53 1.65 1.87
CA ALA A 257 -14.85 1.74 0.44
C ALA A 257 -13.82 2.59 -0.33
N GLY A 258 -13.33 3.69 0.27
CA GLY A 258 -12.27 4.52 -0.31
C GLY A 258 -10.91 3.81 -0.36
N ALA A 259 -10.57 3.06 0.69
CA ALA A 259 -9.36 2.23 0.76
C ALA A 259 -9.38 1.11 -0.30
N ILE A 260 -10.50 0.39 -0.41
CA ILE A 260 -10.77 -0.60 -1.47
C ILE A 260 -10.60 0.04 -2.85
N GLY A 261 -11.15 1.23 -3.07
CA GLY A 261 -10.97 1.96 -4.33
C GLY A 261 -9.49 2.16 -4.69
N SER A 262 -8.66 2.53 -3.72
CA SER A 262 -7.22 2.74 -3.94
C SER A 262 -6.48 1.43 -4.24
N LEU A 263 -6.83 0.34 -3.55
CA LEU A 263 -6.23 -0.98 -3.73
C LEU A 263 -6.63 -1.61 -5.07
N VAL A 264 -7.90 -1.47 -5.47
CA VAL A 264 -8.41 -1.89 -6.79
C VAL A 264 -7.74 -1.12 -7.92
N ASP A 265 -7.60 0.20 -7.79
CA ASP A 265 -6.92 1.03 -8.80
C ASP A 265 -5.43 0.66 -8.97
N ALA A 266 -4.83 0.03 -7.96
CA ALA A 266 -3.45 -0.45 -7.96
C ALA A 266 -3.31 -1.96 -8.24
N ASP A 267 -4.41 -2.66 -8.54
CA ASP A 267 -4.47 -4.10 -8.82
C ASP A 267 -3.88 -4.97 -7.69
N VAL A 268 -4.18 -4.61 -6.43
CA VAL A 268 -3.69 -5.31 -5.24
C VAL A 268 -4.74 -6.32 -4.73
N PRO A 269 -4.44 -7.64 -4.70
CA PRO A 269 -5.31 -8.63 -4.08
C PRO A 269 -5.61 -8.28 -2.63
N THR A 270 -6.90 -8.12 -2.30
CA THR A 270 -7.32 -7.59 -0.99
C THR A 270 -8.42 -8.45 -0.37
N TYR A 271 -8.28 -8.69 0.94
CA TYR A 271 -9.26 -9.33 1.82
C TYR A 271 -9.68 -8.31 2.87
N VAL A 272 -10.95 -7.92 2.89
CA VAL A 272 -11.50 -7.01 3.92
C VAL A 272 -11.78 -7.79 5.20
N ASP A 273 -11.35 -7.32 6.35
CA ASP A 273 -11.60 -8.06 7.58
C ASP A 273 -13.08 -8.15 7.95
N ALA A 274 -13.51 -9.35 8.37
CA ALA A 274 -14.88 -9.71 8.69
C ALA A 274 -15.04 -10.26 10.11
N GLY A 275 -14.09 -9.98 11.02
CA GLY A 275 -14.11 -10.47 12.39
C GLY A 275 -14.00 -11.99 12.48
N HIS A 276 -14.84 -12.63 13.28
CA HIS A 276 -14.82 -14.09 13.48
C HIS A 276 -16.22 -14.66 13.79
N SER A 277 -16.34 -15.97 13.75
CA SER A 277 -17.59 -16.76 13.89
C SER A 277 -18.38 -16.54 15.18
N ASN A 278 -17.80 -15.87 16.17
CA ASN A 278 -18.39 -15.61 17.48
C ASN A 278 -18.45 -14.11 17.80
N TRP A 279 -18.45 -13.24 16.78
CA TRP A 279 -18.55 -11.79 16.97
C TRP A 279 -19.82 -11.20 16.35
N ARG A 280 -19.98 -11.36 15.03
CA ARG A 280 -21.12 -10.84 14.27
C ARG A 280 -21.85 -11.98 13.57
N SER A 281 -23.15 -11.82 13.37
CA SER A 281 -23.90 -12.76 12.55
C SER A 281 -23.50 -12.63 11.08
N VAL A 282 -23.72 -13.72 10.32
CA VAL A 282 -23.47 -13.73 8.87
C VAL A 282 -24.24 -12.62 8.16
N ASP A 283 -25.49 -12.36 8.55
CA ASP A 283 -26.33 -11.34 7.91
C ASP A 283 -25.80 -9.92 8.16
N GLU A 284 -25.42 -9.61 9.41
CA GLU A 284 -24.83 -8.30 9.76
C GLU A 284 -23.54 -8.06 9.00
N MET A 285 -22.66 -9.07 8.95
CA MET A 285 -21.37 -8.91 8.27
C MET A 285 -21.50 -8.89 6.76
N ALA A 286 -22.41 -9.68 6.19
CA ALA A 286 -22.70 -9.62 4.76
C ALA A 286 -23.28 -8.25 4.35
N ASP A 287 -24.10 -7.61 5.19
CA ASP A 287 -24.58 -6.24 4.92
C ASP A 287 -23.41 -5.25 4.87
N LEU A 288 -22.54 -5.26 5.88
CA LEU A 288 -21.37 -4.38 5.95
C LEU A 288 -20.41 -4.59 4.76
N LEU A 289 -20.12 -5.85 4.41
CA LEU A 289 -19.24 -6.20 3.28
C LEU A 289 -19.83 -5.78 1.92
N ARG A 290 -21.16 -5.85 1.74
CA ARG A 290 -21.81 -5.31 0.53
C ARG A 290 -21.71 -3.79 0.48
N ARG A 291 -21.83 -3.11 1.63
CA ARG A 291 -21.77 -1.64 1.69
C ARG A 291 -20.38 -1.08 1.36
N VAL A 292 -19.31 -1.84 1.61
CA VAL A 292 -17.95 -1.49 1.17
C VAL A 292 -17.62 -2.03 -0.23
N ASP A 293 -18.57 -2.70 -0.88
CA ASP A 293 -18.44 -3.31 -2.21
C ASP A 293 -17.29 -4.33 -2.31
N VAL A 294 -17.30 -5.32 -1.39
CA VAL A 294 -16.30 -6.40 -1.34
C VAL A 294 -16.17 -7.18 -2.66
N SER A 295 -17.19 -7.13 -3.53
CA SER A 295 -17.17 -7.79 -4.85
C SER A 295 -16.06 -7.29 -5.77
N ARG A 296 -15.52 -6.09 -5.50
CA ARG A 296 -14.43 -5.49 -6.26
C ARG A 296 -13.04 -6.01 -5.87
N VAL A 297 -12.94 -6.74 -4.76
CA VAL A 297 -11.68 -7.31 -4.26
C VAL A 297 -11.80 -8.83 -4.14
N ARG A 298 -10.73 -9.50 -3.70
CA ARG A 298 -10.70 -10.97 -3.63
C ARG A 298 -11.75 -11.52 -2.67
N GLY A 299 -11.88 -10.89 -1.51
CA GLY A 299 -12.99 -11.17 -0.60
C GLY A 299 -12.71 -10.69 0.82
N PHE A 300 -12.69 -11.59 1.80
CA PHE A 300 -12.60 -11.22 3.22
C PHE A 300 -11.67 -12.11 4.06
N SER A 301 -11.21 -11.61 5.21
CA SER A 301 -10.47 -12.39 6.22
C SER A 301 -11.34 -12.66 7.43
N THR A 302 -11.10 -13.79 8.11
CA THR A 302 -11.69 -14.06 9.43
C THR A 302 -10.64 -14.51 10.44
N ASN A 303 -11.02 -14.42 11.72
CA ASN A 303 -10.25 -14.86 12.88
C ASN A 303 -8.95 -14.09 13.15
N VAL A 304 -8.72 -12.95 12.47
CA VAL A 304 -7.48 -12.18 12.63
C VAL A 304 -7.26 -11.84 14.10
N ALA A 305 -6.10 -12.24 14.63
CA ALA A 305 -5.75 -12.09 16.05
C ALA A 305 -6.74 -12.75 17.04
N ALA A 306 -7.63 -13.63 16.60
CA ALA A 306 -8.56 -14.36 17.47
C ALA A 306 -8.12 -15.83 17.66
N TYR A 307 -9.03 -16.63 18.24
CA TYR A 307 -8.74 -18.00 18.68
C TYR A 307 -9.82 -19.01 18.27
N GLN A 308 -10.74 -18.64 17.37
CA GLN A 308 -11.79 -19.54 16.92
C GLN A 308 -11.20 -20.73 16.17
N SER A 309 -11.83 -21.90 16.31
CA SER A 309 -11.36 -23.11 15.64
C SER A 309 -11.48 -22.99 14.12
N ASP A 310 -10.57 -23.61 13.37
CA ASP A 310 -10.64 -23.63 11.90
C ASP A 310 -12.00 -24.14 11.39
N ALA A 311 -12.63 -25.08 12.11
CA ALA A 311 -13.92 -25.66 11.72
C ALA A 311 -15.09 -24.67 11.88
N ASP A 312 -15.10 -23.91 12.99
CA ASP A 312 -16.13 -22.90 13.23
C ASP A 312 -15.98 -21.73 12.26
N GLU A 313 -14.73 -21.27 12.05
CA GLU A 313 -14.42 -20.20 11.11
C GLU A 313 -14.76 -20.58 9.68
N ARG A 314 -14.44 -21.81 9.25
CA ARG A 314 -14.78 -22.27 7.92
C ARG A 314 -16.30 -22.39 7.71
N THR A 315 -17.04 -22.79 8.75
CA THR A 315 -18.51 -22.83 8.69
C THR A 315 -19.10 -21.43 8.54
N TYR A 316 -18.60 -20.46 9.33
CA TYR A 316 -19.02 -19.07 9.25
C TYR A 316 -18.65 -18.42 7.91
N ALA A 317 -17.41 -18.60 7.47
CA ALA A 317 -16.88 -18.00 6.26
C ALA A 317 -17.53 -18.58 4.99
N GLU A 318 -17.82 -19.89 4.90
CA GLU A 318 -18.59 -20.41 3.76
C GLU A 318 -20.01 -19.85 3.71
N ALA A 319 -20.68 -19.69 4.85
CA ALA A 319 -21.99 -19.08 4.91
C ALA A 319 -21.94 -17.60 4.45
N LEU A 320 -20.91 -16.88 4.87
CA LEU A 320 -20.68 -15.49 4.46
C LEU A 320 -20.34 -15.38 2.97
N SER A 321 -19.46 -16.26 2.47
CA SER A 321 -19.13 -16.38 1.04
C SER A 321 -20.38 -16.62 0.20
N SER A 322 -21.23 -17.58 0.59
CA SER A 322 -22.51 -17.83 -0.08
C SER A 322 -23.43 -16.61 -0.09
N ALA A 323 -23.48 -15.85 1.01
CA ALA A 323 -24.29 -14.62 1.09
C ALA A 323 -23.75 -13.48 0.21
N LEU A 324 -22.46 -13.54 -0.14
CA LEU A 324 -21.74 -12.55 -0.94
C LEU A 324 -21.51 -13.01 -2.39
N GLY A 325 -22.19 -14.08 -2.83
CA GLY A 325 -22.11 -14.56 -4.21
C GLY A 325 -20.86 -15.37 -4.54
N GLY A 326 -20.23 -16.00 -3.54
CA GLY A 326 -19.03 -16.82 -3.71
C GLY A 326 -17.73 -16.05 -3.50
N ALA A 327 -17.74 -14.96 -2.73
CA ALA A 327 -16.51 -14.23 -2.39
C ALA A 327 -15.51 -15.15 -1.68
N HIS A 328 -14.24 -15.08 -2.08
CA HIS A 328 -13.19 -15.88 -1.46
C HIS A 328 -12.80 -15.37 -0.06
N TYR A 329 -12.12 -16.21 0.72
CA TYR A 329 -11.68 -15.82 2.04
C TYR A 329 -10.40 -16.50 2.52
N VAL A 330 -9.80 -15.90 3.55
CA VAL A 330 -8.66 -16.45 4.30
C VAL A 330 -9.00 -16.52 5.79
N ILE A 331 -8.39 -17.49 6.48
CA ILE A 331 -8.57 -17.68 7.93
C ILE A 331 -7.21 -17.49 8.62
N ASP A 332 -7.16 -16.65 9.65
CA ASP A 332 -6.02 -16.63 10.58
C ASP A 332 -6.08 -17.82 11.52
N SER A 333 -5.01 -18.62 11.51
CA SER A 333 -4.88 -19.80 12.35
C SER A 333 -3.59 -19.78 13.18
N GLY A 334 -2.96 -18.61 13.34
CA GLY A 334 -1.68 -18.51 14.06
C GLY A 334 -1.73 -19.06 15.49
N ARG A 335 -2.87 -18.88 16.17
CA ARG A 335 -3.00 -19.13 17.63
C ARG A 335 -4.18 -20.00 18.02
N ASN A 336 -4.83 -20.67 17.06
CA ASN A 336 -6.09 -21.39 17.28
C ASN A 336 -5.94 -22.93 17.44
N GLY A 337 -4.76 -23.43 17.81
CA GLY A 337 -4.54 -24.87 18.02
C GLY A 337 -5.25 -25.44 19.25
N ALA A 338 -5.71 -24.58 20.15
CA ALA A 338 -6.53 -24.94 21.32
C ALA A 338 -7.98 -24.46 21.14
N PRO A 339 -8.98 -25.14 21.73
CA PRO A 339 -10.36 -24.65 21.72
C PRO A 339 -10.44 -23.22 22.27
N SER A 340 -11.23 -22.36 21.62
CA SER A 340 -11.43 -20.97 22.04
C SER A 340 -11.67 -20.84 23.55
N PRO A 341 -11.17 -19.78 24.20
CA PRO A 341 -11.43 -19.57 25.62
C PRO A 341 -12.94 -19.53 25.88
N ALA A 342 -13.42 -20.39 26.78
CA ALA A 342 -14.85 -20.44 27.11
C ALA A 342 -15.38 -19.15 27.76
N SER A 343 -14.47 -18.32 28.31
CA SER A 343 -14.76 -16.98 28.80
C SER A 343 -15.08 -15.98 27.69
N GLY A 344 -14.68 -16.26 26.44
CA GLY A 344 -14.68 -15.29 25.36
C GLY A 344 -13.49 -14.32 25.40
N ASP A 345 -12.49 -14.57 26.27
CA ASP A 345 -11.32 -13.70 26.36
C ASP A 345 -10.52 -13.73 25.05
N TRP A 346 -10.41 -12.57 24.41
CA TRP A 346 -9.60 -12.37 23.22
C TRP A 346 -8.21 -11.83 23.54
N CYS A 347 -8.02 -11.24 24.73
CA CYS A 347 -6.79 -10.52 25.03
C CYS A 347 -5.83 -11.39 25.85
N ASN A 348 -4.73 -11.84 25.24
CA ASN A 348 -3.73 -12.71 25.87
C ASN A 348 -4.30 -13.84 26.75
N PRO A 349 -5.36 -14.58 26.35
CA PRO A 349 -5.84 -15.72 27.12
C PRO A 349 -4.71 -16.72 27.32
N SER A 350 -4.66 -17.36 28.49
CA SER A 350 -3.65 -18.38 28.81
C SER A 350 -3.91 -19.71 28.08
N ALA A 351 -2.95 -20.64 28.15
CA ALA A 351 -3.08 -22.01 27.62
C ALA A 351 -3.59 -22.04 26.16
N ARG A 352 -2.94 -21.27 25.29
CA ARG A 352 -3.15 -21.28 23.83
C ARG A 352 -2.10 -22.16 23.19
N LEU A 353 -2.41 -22.65 22.00
CA LEU A 353 -1.51 -23.45 21.17
C LEU A 353 -1.38 -22.76 19.81
N LEU A 354 -0.22 -22.91 19.17
CA LEU A 354 -0.04 -22.56 17.77
C LEU A 354 -1.05 -23.38 16.97
N GLY A 355 -1.69 -22.75 16.00
CA GLY A 355 -2.56 -23.48 15.08
C GLY A 355 -1.76 -24.13 13.96
N GLN A 356 -2.47 -24.50 12.90
CA GLN A 356 -1.85 -25.15 11.75
C GLN A 356 -1.01 -24.14 10.95
N ASP A 357 0.13 -24.60 10.43
CA ASP A 357 1.01 -23.77 9.59
C ASP A 357 0.27 -23.18 8.38
N PRO A 358 0.68 -22.00 7.87
CA PRO A 358 0.09 -21.41 6.68
C PRO A 358 0.12 -22.36 5.48
N ALA A 359 -0.98 -22.40 4.72
CA ALA A 359 -1.09 -23.24 3.53
C ALA A 359 -2.18 -22.74 2.59
N VAL A 360 -1.93 -22.87 1.28
CA VAL A 360 -2.95 -22.70 0.24
C VAL A 360 -3.99 -23.81 0.37
N VAL A 361 -5.27 -23.46 0.25
CA VAL A 361 -6.37 -24.42 0.34
C VAL A 361 -6.90 -24.72 -1.06
N GLY A 362 -6.92 -26.01 -1.42
CA GLY A 362 -7.26 -26.49 -2.76
C GLY A 362 -8.31 -27.59 -2.75
N ASP A 363 -9.32 -27.47 -1.88
CA ASP A 363 -10.33 -28.51 -1.62
C ASP A 363 -11.70 -28.25 -2.28
N GLY A 364 -11.79 -27.19 -3.09
CA GLY A 364 -13.01 -26.79 -3.80
C GLY A 364 -13.95 -25.87 -3.00
N SER A 365 -13.56 -25.45 -1.81
CA SER A 365 -14.19 -24.35 -1.06
C SER A 365 -13.79 -22.96 -1.59
N HIS A 366 -14.35 -21.91 -1.01
CA HIS A 366 -13.95 -20.53 -1.30
C HIS A 366 -12.79 -20.05 -0.41
N GLN A 367 -12.27 -20.93 0.46
CA GLN A 367 -11.08 -20.65 1.23
C GLN A 367 -9.84 -20.68 0.34
N ASP A 368 -9.15 -19.56 0.21
CA ASP A 368 -7.93 -19.48 -0.58
C ASP A 368 -6.70 -19.99 0.16
N ALA A 369 -6.63 -19.65 1.45
CA ALA A 369 -5.52 -20.02 2.31
C ALA A 369 -5.93 -20.04 3.78
N ARG A 370 -5.14 -20.78 4.55
CA ARG A 370 -4.97 -20.58 5.97
C ARG A 370 -3.65 -19.83 6.17
N LEU A 371 -3.67 -18.79 7.01
CA LEU A 371 -2.55 -17.87 7.18
C LEU A 371 -2.26 -17.68 8.67
N TRP A 372 -1.05 -17.19 8.98
CA TRP A 372 -0.77 -16.61 10.29
C TRP A 372 -0.79 -15.09 10.11
N ILE A 373 -1.96 -14.49 10.33
CA ILE A 373 -2.14 -13.05 10.10
C ILE A 373 -1.59 -12.29 11.31
N LYS A 374 -2.01 -12.64 12.53
CA LYS A 374 -1.34 -12.20 13.76
C LYS A 374 -0.08 -13.03 14.01
N PRO A 375 1.13 -12.44 14.05
CA PRO A 375 2.33 -13.18 14.42
C PRO A 375 2.21 -13.75 15.84
N PRO A 376 2.32 -15.09 16.03
CA PRO A 376 2.29 -15.65 17.36
C PRO A 376 3.45 -15.14 18.21
N GLY A 377 3.18 -14.78 19.46
CA GLY A 377 4.15 -14.17 20.37
C GLY A 377 4.01 -12.66 20.53
N GLU A 378 3.42 -11.94 19.56
CA GLU A 378 3.06 -10.55 19.79
C GLU A 378 1.87 -10.42 20.74
N SER A 379 2.01 -9.56 21.75
CA SER A 379 0.96 -9.29 22.74
C SER A 379 -0.28 -8.64 22.12
N ASP A 380 -1.45 -8.99 22.65
CA ASP A 380 -2.72 -8.33 22.36
C ASP A 380 -2.92 -7.04 23.18
N GLY A 381 -2.10 -6.83 24.22
CA GLY A 381 -2.14 -5.67 25.12
C GLY A 381 -1.76 -6.01 26.56
N THR A 382 -1.92 -5.07 27.49
CA THR A 382 -1.44 -5.24 28.89
C THR A 382 -2.30 -6.19 29.74
N CYS A 383 -3.39 -6.69 29.17
CA CYS A 383 -4.26 -7.71 29.77
C CYS A 383 -3.49 -9.00 30.08
N ASN A 384 -3.95 -9.72 31.10
CA ASN A 384 -3.39 -11.03 31.50
C ASN A 384 -1.85 -11.02 31.70
N GLY A 385 -1.29 -9.86 32.07
CA GLY A 385 0.14 -9.69 32.33
C GLY A 385 1.00 -9.49 31.07
N GLY A 386 0.38 -9.28 29.90
CA GLY A 386 1.12 -9.02 28.67
C GLY A 386 1.80 -7.65 28.62
N PRO A 387 2.78 -7.47 27.72
CA PRO A 387 3.32 -6.15 27.38
C PRO A 387 2.34 -5.37 26.48
N ASP A 388 2.72 -4.15 26.10
CA ASP A 388 1.95 -3.31 25.17
C ASP A 388 1.63 -4.06 23.87
N ALA A 389 0.46 -3.77 23.28
CA ALA A 389 0.00 -4.45 22.08
C ALA A 389 1.02 -4.36 20.94
N GLY A 390 1.26 -5.48 20.26
CA GLY A 390 2.27 -5.60 19.21
C GLY A 390 3.70 -5.82 19.69
N THR A 391 3.98 -5.69 21.00
CA THR A 391 5.30 -6.05 21.55
C THR A 391 5.47 -7.56 21.53
N PHE A 392 6.60 -8.05 21.01
CA PHE A 392 6.92 -9.47 21.06
C PHE A 392 7.22 -9.94 22.49
N TRP A 393 6.43 -10.89 22.95
CA TRP A 393 6.48 -11.46 24.29
C TRP A 393 7.11 -12.86 24.22
N VAL A 394 8.44 -12.92 24.40
CA VAL A 394 9.26 -14.13 24.24
C VAL A 394 8.73 -15.28 25.08
N GLU A 395 8.44 -15.04 26.36
CA GLU A 395 7.94 -16.08 27.27
C GLU A 395 6.62 -16.67 26.78
N ARG A 396 5.72 -15.84 26.23
CA ARG A 396 4.43 -16.28 25.70
C ARG A 396 4.58 -17.05 24.39
N ALA A 397 5.49 -16.61 23.51
CA ALA A 397 5.81 -17.30 22.28
C ALA A 397 6.33 -18.71 22.56
N LEU A 398 7.30 -18.84 23.47
CA LEU A 398 7.89 -20.10 23.89
C LEU A 398 6.86 -21.00 24.60
N GLU A 399 6.05 -20.46 25.51
CA GLU A 399 4.97 -21.23 26.18
C GLU A 399 4.04 -21.87 25.15
N MET A 400 3.57 -21.07 24.19
CA MET A 400 2.65 -21.52 23.14
C MET A 400 3.30 -22.55 22.22
N ALA A 401 4.54 -22.32 21.79
CA ALA A 401 5.28 -23.22 20.92
C ALA A 401 5.57 -24.57 21.60
N PHE A 402 6.11 -24.57 22.82
CA PHE A 402 6.40 -25.80 23.56
C PHE A 402 5.12 -26.58 23.89
N ALA A 403 4.04 -25.90 24.25
CA ALA A 403 2.75 -26.56 24.48
C ALA A 403 2.20 -27.21 23.20
N SER A 404 2.59 -26.69 22.03
CA SER A 404 2.24 -27.21 20.70
C SER A 404 3.18 -28.33 20.24
N GLY A 405 4.15 -28.72 21.06
CA GLY A 405 5.11 -29.79 20.78
C GLY A 405 6.25 -29.39 19.86
N TRP A 406 6.56 -28.09 19.77
CA TRP A 406 7.73 -27.59 19.06
C TRP A 406 9.03 -27.85 19.82
#